data_AF-A0A3S3M464-F1
#
_entry.id   AF-A0A3S3M464-F1
#
_cell.length_a   1.000
_cell.length_b   1.000
_cell.length_c   1.000
_cell.angle_alpha   90.00
_cell.angle_beta   90.00
_cell.angle_gamma   90.00
#
_symmetry.space_group_name_H-M   'P 1'
#
loop_
_entity.id
_entity.type
_entity.pdbx_description
1 polymer ?
#
loop_
_entity_poly.entity_id
_entity_poly.type
_entity_poly.pdbx_seq_one_letter_code
_entity_poly.pdbx_strand_id
1 'polypeptide(L)'
;MIIVAVGYYLRYNLSYREVQDLLYDRGINVCHTTIYRWVQEYGKLLYQNGFYQGTEHRTIKYLNNLIEQDHRPVKRRNKFYRSLRTASPTIKGMEA
;
A
#
# COMPACT_ATOMS: atom_id res chain seq x y z
N MET A 1 -5.16 8.96 11.93
CA MET A 1 -5.83 8.20 10.84
C MET A 1 -5.36 8.64 9.45
N ILE A 2 -5.67 9.86 9.01
CA ILE A 2 -5.35 10.35 7.66
C ILE A 2 -3.83 10.45 7.43
N ILE A 3 -3.10 11.08 8.36
CA ILE A 3 -1.64 11.24 8.27
C ILE A 3 -0.90 9.89 8.25
N VAL A 4 -1.43 8.87 8.93
CA VAL A 4 -0.85 7.52 8.93
C VAL A 4 -0.98 6.86 7.55
N ALA A 5 -2.16 6.98 6.92
CA ALA A 5 -2.39 6.47 5.57
C ALA A 5 -1.49 7.16 4.54
N VAL A 6 -1.40 8.50 4.60
CA VAL A 6 -0.52 9.29 3.73
C VAL A 6 0.95 8.95 4.00
N GLY A 7 1.32 8.74 5.26
CA GLY A 7 2.67 8.31 5.66
C GLY A 7 3.07 6.95 5.12
N TYR A 8 2.15 5.97 5.13
CA TYR A 8 2.41 4.66 4.52
C TYR A 8 2.69 4.78 3.02
N TYR A 9 1.94 5.62 2.31
CA TYR A 9 2.16 5.86 0.88
C TYR A 9 3.45 6.63 0.57
N LEU A 10 3.78 7.65 1.37
CA LEU A 10 4.97 8.46 1.14
C LEU A 10 6.25 7.71 1.50
N ARG A 11 6.23 6.91 2.57
CA ARG A 11 7.42 6.23 3.10
C ARG A 11 7.68 4.87 2.48
N TYR A 12 6.63 4.13 2.12
CA TYR A 12 6.75 2.82 1.48
C TYR A 12 6.25 2.95 0.06
N ASN A 13 6.89 2.25 -0.89
CA ASN A 13 6.53 2.27 -2.31
C ASN A 13 5.19 1.55 -2.59
N LEU A 14 4.17 1.77 -1.75
CA LEU A 14 2.88 1.08 -1.75
C LEU A 14 1.90 1.75 -2.70
N SER A 15 0.98 0.97 -3.26
CA SER A 15 -0.15 1.50 -4.01
C SER A 15 -1.31 1.90 -3.09
N TYR A 16 -2.20 2.78 -3.57
CA TYR A 16 -3.36 3.22 -2.80
C TYR A 16 -4.26 2.07 -2.33
N ARG A 17 -4.32 0.98 -3.11
CA ARG A 17 -5.07 -0.23 -2.75
C ARG A 17 -4.42 -0.99 -1.61
N GLU A 18 -3.09 -1.03 -1.56
CA GLU A 18 -2.37 -1.69 -0.45
C GLU A 18 -2.49 -0.89 0.83
N VAL A 19 -2.46 0.44 0.74
CA VAL A 19 -2.77 1.27 1.89
C VAL A 19 -4.22 1.04 2.34
N GLN A 20 -5.18 0.88 1.42
CA GLN A 20 -6.54 0.48 1.77
C GLN A 20 -6.57 -0.89 2.49
N ASP A 21 -5.90 -1.91 1.96
CA ASP A 21 -5.88 -3.25 2.58
C ASP A 21 -5.26 -3.21 3.99
N LEU A 22 -4.15 -2.47 4.17
CA LEU A 22 -3.49 -2.28 5.46
C LEU A 22 -4.35 -1.52 6.49
N LEU A 23 -5.21 -0.62 6.02
CA LEU A 23 -6.18 0.08 6.87
C LEU A 23 -7.36 -0.85 7.19
N TYR A 24 -7.80 -1.65 6.23
CA TYR A 24 -8.87 -2.62 6.41
C TYR A 24 -8.50 -3.69 7.44
N ASP A 25 -7.28 -4.21 7.39
CA ASP A 25 -6.75 -5.16 8.38
C ASP A 25 -6.69 -4.55 9.80
N ARG A 26 -6.68 -3.22 9.90
CA ARG A 26 -6.78 -2.46 11.15
C ARG A 26 -8.23 -2.07 11.53
N GLY A 27 -9.22 -2.62 10.84
CA GLY A 27 -10.65 -2.37 11.06
C GLY A 27 -11.16 -1.06 10.44
N ILE A 28 -10.38 -0.40 9.59
CA ILE A 28 -10.74 0.88 8.99
C ILE A 28 -11.13 0.70 7.52
N ASN A 29 -12.41 0.90 7.22
CA ASN A 29 -12.93 0.78 5.87
C ASN A 29 -12.87 2.11 5.12
N VAL A 30 -11.86 2.26 4.24
CA VAL A 30 -11.67 3.46 3.42
C VAL A 30 -11.36 3.05 1.98
N CYS A 31 -12.02 3.69 1.01
CA CYS A 31 -11.72 3.47 -0.40
C CYS A 31 -10.34 4.03 -0.78
N HIS A 32 -9.60 3.31 -1.63
CA HIS A 32 -8.30 3.74 -2.18
C HIS A 32 -8.33 5.12 -2.85
N THR A 33 -9.46 5.52 -3.43
CA THR A 33 -9.67 6.86 -4.00
C THR A 33 -9.72 7.96 -2.95
N THR A 34 -10.20 7.65 -1.73
CA THR A 34 -10.16 8.57 -0.58
C THR A 34 -8.72 8.77 -0.12
N ILE A 35 -7.92 7.70 -0.09
CA ILE A 35 -6.49 7.76 0.23
C ILE A 35 -5.75 8.62 -0.80
N TYR A 36 -6.06 8.46 -2.09
CA TYR A 36 -5.53 9.32 -3.15
C TYR A 36 -5.81 10.81 -2.89
N ARG A 37 -7.05 11.17 -2.53
CA ARG A 37 -7.41 12.56 -2.22
C ARG A 37 -6.61 13.09 -1.02
N TRP A 38 -6.49 12.31 0.04
CA TRP A 38 -5.68 12.68 1.21
C TRP A 38 -4.20 12.86 0.88
N VAL A 39 -3.62 12.02 0.03
CA VAL A 39 -2.22 12.17 -0.40
C VAL A 39 -2.04 13.47 -1.20
N GLN A 40 -2.96 13.80 -2.10
CA GLN A 40 -2.90 15.06 -2.86
C GLN A 40 -3.02 16.30 -1.96
N GLU A 41 -3.92 16.25 -0.98
CA GLU A 41 -4.22 17.37 -0.09
C GLU A 41 -3.14 17.56 0.99
N TYR A 42 -2.76 16.48 1.68
CA TYR A 42 -1.85 16.54 2.82
C TYR A 42 -0.40 16.26 2.47
N GLY A 43 -0.09 15.67 1.31
CA GLY A 43 1.28 15.33 0.93
C GLY A 43 2.21 16.55 0.90
N LYS A 44 1.75 17.65 0.31
CA LYS A 44 2.51 18.92 0.27
C LYS A 44 2.63 19.54 1.66
N LEU A 45 1.56 19.50 2.45
CA LEU A 45 1.54 20.05 3.80
C LEU A 45 2.53 19.31 4.72
N LEU A 46 2.55 17.97 4.68
CA LEU A 46 3.47 17.18 5.48
C LEU A 46 4.93 17.44 5.12
N TYR A 47 5.22 17.55 3.82
CA TYR A 47 6.55 17.92 3.33
C TYR A 47 7.00 19.30 3.84
N GLN A 48 6.11 20.30 3.76
CA GLN A 48 6.38 21.66 4.26
C GLN A 48 6.62 21.71 5.77
N ASN A 49 5.94 20.86 6.53
CA ASN A 49 6.12 20.73 7.98
C ASN A 49 7.36 19.89 8.38
N GLY A 50 8.21 19.51 7.42
CA GLY A 50 9.42 18.75 7.68
C GLY A 50 9.22 17.25 7.88
N PHE A 51 8.00 16.75 7.71
CA PHE A 51 7.74 15.31 7.74
C PHE A 51 8.03 14.70 6.37
N TYR A 52 8.69 13.53 6.36
CA TYR A 52 9.05 12.82 5.14
C TYR A 52 9.95 13.65 4.19
N GLN A 53 10.85 14.48 4.75
CA GLN A 53 11.91 15.13 3.96
C GLN A 53 12.76 14.05 3.26
N GLY A 54 12.91 14.16 1.94
CA GLY A 54 13.63 13.19 1.10
C GLY A 54 12.78 12.11 0.44
N THR A 55 11.47 12.01 0.73
CA THR A 55 10.57 11.17 -0.08
C THR A 55 10.00 11.98 -1.24
N GLU A 56 10.15 11.47 -2.45
CA GLU A 56 9.55 12.08 -3.64
C GLU A 56 8.03 11.91 -3.61
N HIS A 57 7.30 13.02 -3.51
CA HIS A 57 5.85 13.00 -3.67
C HIS A 57 5.51 12.76 -5.15
N ARG A 58 5.30 11.50 -5.51
CA ARG A 58 4.98 11.08 -6.89
C ARG A 58 3.51 11.35 -7.21
N THR A 59 3.25 12.56 -7.69
CA THR A 59 1.93 12.99 -8.21
C THR A 59 1.57 12.34 -9.56
N ILE A 60 2.52 11.67 -10.20
CA ILE A 60 2.41 11.16 -11.57
C ILE A 60 1.64 9.82 -11.61
N LYS A 61 0.46 9.85 -12.24
CA LYS A 61 -0.45 8.69 -12.37
C LYS A 61 0.18 7.47 -13.07
N TYR A 62 1.04 7.66 -14.08
CA TYR A 62 1.61 6.52 -14.82
C TYR A 62 2.67 5.75 -14.00
N LEU A 63 3.45 6.44 -13.17
CA LEU A 63 4.41 5.79 -12.25
C LEU A 63 3.67 4.99 -11.18
N ASN A 64 2.54 5.51 -10.69
CA ASN A 64 1.67 4.79 -9.77
C ASN A 64 1.07 3.52 -10.41
N ASN A 65 0.71 3.56 -11.69
CA ASN A 65 0.25 2.38 -12.41
C ASN A 65 1.33 1.30 -12.57
N LEU A 66 2.60 1.69 -12.76
CA LEU A 66 3.72 0.76 -12.88
C LEU A 66 3.99 0.02 -11.55
N ILE A 67 3.96 0.74 -10.42
CA ILE A 67 4.06 0.12 -9.08
C ILE A 67 2.88 -0.81 -8.84
N GLU A 68 1.66 -0.36 -9.19
CA GLU A 68 0.48 -1.22 -9.12
C GLU A 68 0.60 -2.48 -9.97
N GLN A 69 1.32 -2.43 -11.10
CA GLN A 69 1.62 -3.59 -11.93
C GLN A 69 2.71 -4.47 -11.34
N ASP A 70 3.79 -3.88 -10.84
CA ASP A 70 4.95 -4.59 -10.27
C ASP A 70 4.58 -5.37 -9.01
N HIS A 71 3.57 -4.91 -8.26
CA HIS A 71 3.04 -5.63 -7.11
C HIS A 71 2.05 -6.76 -7.46
N ARG A 72 1.64 -6.91 -8.74
CA ARG A 72 0.68 -7.96 -9.17
C ARG A 72 1.17 -9.39 -8.92
N PRO A 73 2.45 -9.75 -9.17
CA PRO A 73 2.96 -11.08 -8.90
C PRO A 73 2.89 -11.42 -7.41
N VAL A 74 3.28 -10.48 -6.54
CA VAL A 74 3.19 -10.62 -5.09
C VAL A 74 1.72 -10.77 -4.65
N LYS A 75 0.81 -9.95 -5.21
CA LYS A 75 -0.64 -10.04 -4.94
C LYS A 75 -1.25 -11.37 -5.36
N ARG A 76 -0.86 -11.89 -6.54
CA ARG A 76 -1.31 -13.22 -7.01
C ARG A 76 -0.91 -14.31 -6.02
N ARG A 77 0.32 -14.24 -5.50
CA ARG A 77 0.84 -15.20 -4.53
C ARG A 77 0.16 -15.05 -3.16
N ASN A 78 -0.05 -13.82 -2.67
CA ASN A 78 -0.72 -13.57 -1.39
C ASN A 78 -2.21 -13.98 -1.40
N LYS A 79 -2.91 -13.80 -2.52
CA LYS A 79 -4.31 -14.27 -2.69
C LYS A 79 -4.43 -15.79 -2.51
N PHE A 80 -3.39 -16.55 -2.86
CA PHE A 80 -3.34 -17.99 -2.65
C PHE A 80 -3.14 -18.36 -1.16
N TYR A 81 -2.53 -17.48 -0.36
CA TYR A 81 -2.23 -17.72 1.07
C TYR A 81 -3.24 -17.13 2.05
N ARG A 82 -4.48 -16.91 1.62
CA ARG A 82 -5.54 -16.32 2.45
C ARG A 82 -6.07 -17.24 3.56
N SER A 83 -5.68 -18.50 3.58
CA SER A 83 -6.00 -19.44 4.65
C SER A 83 -4.87 -20.44 4.87
N LEU A 84 -4.78 -21.01 6.07
CA LEU A 84 -3.84 -22.10 6.35
C LEU A 84 -4.03 -23.28 5.38
N ARG A 85 -5.27 -23.61 5.03
CA ARG A 85 -5.61 -24.67 4.08
C ARG A 85 -4.96 -24.44 2.70
N THR A 86 -5.01 -23.21 2.20
CA THR A 86 -4.47 -22.87 0.88
C THR A 86 -2.96 -22.62 0.89
N ALA A 87 -2.39 -22.26 2.04
CA ALA A 87 -0.94 -22.10 2.22
C ALA A 87 -0.19 -23.40 2.53
N SER A 88 -0.88 -24.40 3.09
CA SER A 88 -0.31 -25.67 3.54
C SER A 88 0.56 -26.39 2.50
N PRO A 89 0.17 -26.51 1.21
CA PRO A 89 0.97 -27.22 0.21
C PRO A 89 2.34 -26.58 -0.06
N THR A 90 2.41 -25.25 -0.09
CA THR A 90 3.68 -24.53 -0.28
C THR A 90 4.57 -24.69 0.94
N ILE A 91 4.03 -24.51 2.15
CA ILE A 91 4.80 -24.62 3.39
C ILE A 91 5.41 -26.02 3.50
N LYS A 92 4.59 -27.05 3.24
CA LYS A 92 5.05 -28.46 3.24
C LYS A 92 6.13 -28.73 2.19
N GLY A 93 6.12 -28.04 1.05
CA GLY A 93 7.15 -28.15 0.02
C GLY A 93 8.44 -27.39 0.33
N MET A 94 8.46 -26.51 1.33
CA MET A 94 9.66 -25.79 1.80
C MET A 94 10.35 -26.52 2.96
N GLU A 95 9.62 -27.39 3.66
CA GLU A 95 10.12 -28.21 4.78
C GLU A 95 10.64 -29.59 4.33
N ALA A 96 10.63 -29.87 3.02
CA ALA A 96 11.03 -31.14 2.41
C ALA A 96 12.48 -31.15 1.91
#